data_AF-A0AAE1SF29-F1
#
_entry.id   AF-A0AAE1SF29-F1
#
_cell.length_a   1.000
_cell.length_b   1.000
_cell.length_c   1.000
_cell.angle_alpha   90.00
_cell.angle_beta   90.00
_cell.angle_gamma   90.00
#
_symmetry.space_group_name_H-M   'P 1'
#
loop_
_entity.id
_entity.type
_entity.pdbx_description
1 polymer ?
#
loop_
_entity_poly.entity_id
_entity_poly.type
_entity_poly.pdbx_seq_one_letter_code
_entity_poly.pdbx_strand_id
1 'polypeptide(L)'
;MKKYAIGSVLSGGGSVPKPQATAREWVDMVNEFQKWTLSSRLGIPMIYGIDAVRGRNNVYKATVFPHNVGLGATRLEAFLQ
;
A
#
# COMPACT_ATOMS: atom_id res chain seq x y z
N MET A 1 9.22 -15.21 3.79
CA MET A 1 8.24 -14.84 4.84
C MET A 1 7.92 -15.98 5.81
N LYS A 2 7.69 -17.21 5.31
CA LYS A 2 7.45 -18.42 6.13
C LYS A 2 8.44 -18.67 7.29
N LYS A 3 9.75 -18.59 7.04
CA LYS A 3 10.80 -18.92 8.03
C LYS A 3 10.71 -18.07 9.31
N TYR A 4 10.33 -16.81 9.19
CA TYR A 4 10.38 -15.83 10.27
C TYR A 4 9.01 -15.41 10.79
N ALA A 5 7.92 -16.07 10.34
CA ALA A 5 6.55 -15.72 10.72
C ALA A 5 6.26 -14.21 10.58
N ILE A 6 6.64 -13.63 9.44
CA ILE A 6 6.50 -12.18 9.18
C ILE A 6 5.01 -11.78 9.23
N GLY A 7 4.68 -10.86 10.14
CA GLY A 7 3.32 -10.34 10.31
C GLY A 7 3.00 -9.10 9.47
N SER A 8 4.00 -8.36 8.99
CA SER A 8 3.80 -7.15 8.18
C SER A 8 4.96 -6.86 7.24
N VAL A 9 4.65 -6.20 6.12
CA VAL A 9 5.61 -5.61 5.17
C VAL A 9 5.07 -4.25 4.74
N LEU A 10 5.95 -3.30 4.41
CA LEU A 10 5.53 -2.01 3.85
C LEU A 10 6.24 -1.69 2.53
N SER A 11 5.56 -0.92 1.68
CA SER A 11 6.18 -0.09 0.65
C SER A 11 6.33 1.33 1.16
N GLY A 12 7.58 1.71 1.50
CA GLY A 12 7.92 3.11 1.75
C GLY A 12 7.88 3.96 0.48
N GLY A 13 8.12 5.27 0.61
CA GLY A 13 8.15 6.20 -0.53
C GLY A 13 9.04 5.73 -1.69
N GLY A 14 8.44 5.55 -2.87
CA GLY A 14 9.14 5.09 -4.08
C GLY A 14 9.49 3.59 -4.14
N SER A 15 9.19 2.80 -3.10
CA SER A 15 9.35 1.34 -3.12
C SER A 15 8.20 0.70 -3.90
N VAL A 16 8.41 0.49 -5.20
CA VAL A 16 7.40 0.01 -6.14
C VAL A 16 7.79 -1.35 -6.74
N PRO A 17 6.83 -2.17 -7.23
CA PRO A 17 7.15 -3.46 -7.86
C PRO A 17 8.10 -3.32 -9.06
N LYS A 18 7.88 -2.26 -9.86
CA LYS A 18 8.71 -1.83 -10.99
C LYS A 18 8.30 -0.41 -11.44
N PRO A 19 9.10 0.27 -12.28
CA PRO A 19 8.71 1.55 -12.86
C PRO A 19 7.35 1.45 -13.57
N GLN A 20 6.46 2.41 -13.28
CA GLN A 20 5.12 2.52 -13.86
C GLN A 20 4.23 1.27 -13.68
N ALA A 21 4.41 0.52 -12.58
CA ALA A 21 3.63 -0.67 -12.28
C ALA A 21 2.10 -0.37 -12.27
N THR A 22 1.34 -1.23 -12.95
CA THR A 22 -0.12 -1.19 -12.99
C THR A 22 -0.72 -1.62 -11.66
N ALA A 23 -2.00 -1.30 -11.43
CA ALA A 23 -2.72 -1.76 -10.24
C ALA A 23 -2.72 -3.29 -10.10
N ARG A 24 -2.80 -4.03 -11.21
CA ARG A 24 -2.74 -5.50 -11.20
C ARG A 24 -1.38 -6.01 -10.72
N GLU A 25 -0.29 -5.38 -11.14
CA GLU A 25 1.06 -5.80 -10.72
C GLU A 25 1.32 -5.56 -9.23
N TRP A 26 0.74 -4.51 -8.66
CA TRP A 26 0.71 -4.31 -7.20
C TRP A 26 -0.06 -5.44 -6.50
N VAL A 27 -1.24 -5.78 -7.00
CA VAL A 27 -2.07 -6.86 -6.45
C VAL A 27 -1.34 -8.20 -6.54
N ASP A 28 -0.70 -8.49 -7.68
CA ASP A 28 0.02 -9.74 -7.90
C ASP A 28 1.20 -9.89 -6.93
N MET A 29 2.00 -8.83 -6.73
CA MET A 29 3.10 -8.83 -5.75
C MET A 29 2.60 -9.06 -4.32
N VAL A 30 1.55 -8.35 -3.89
CA VAL A 30 1.01 -8.50 -2.52
C VAL A 30 0.40 -9.89 -2.33
N ASN A 31 -0.28 -10.42 -3.34
CA ASN A 31 -0.83 -11.77 -3.31
C ASN A 31 0.26 -12.84 -3.22
N GLU A 32 1.40 -12.64 -3.86
CA GLU A 32 2.55 -13.54 -3.75
C GLU A 32 3.11 -13.56 -2.33
N PHE A 33 3.31 -12.39 -1.71
CA PHE A 33 3.71 -12.27 -0.32
C PHE A 33 2.72 -12.96 0.63
N GLN A 34 1.42 -12.77 0.39
CA GLN A 34 0.38 -13.38 1.20
C GLN A 34 0.35 -14.91 1.06
N LYS A 35 0.60 -15.46 -0.13
CA LYS A 35 0.75 -16.92 -0.30
C LYS A 35 1.89 -17.46 0.56
N TRP A 36 3.01 -16.74 0.64
CA TRP A 36 4.16 -17.17 1.44
C TRP A 36 3.88 -17.15 2.94
N THR A 37 3.12 -16.17 3.46
CA THR A 37 2.76 -16.10 4.88
C THR A 37 1.72 -17.15 5.26
N LEU A 38 0.71 -17.37 4.41
CA LEU A 38 -0.29 -18.42 4.59
C LEU A 38 0.32 -19.83 4.54
N SER A 39 1.45 -20.02 3.87
CA SER A 39 2.17 -21.31 3.87
C SER A 39 2.96 -21.61 5.17
N SER A 40 2.93 -20.71 6.16
CA SER A 40 3.57 -20.89 7.47
C SER A 40 2.80 -21.88 8.36
N ARG A 41 3.42 -22.32 9.47
CA ARG A 41 2.86 -23.34 10.37
C ARG A 41 1.44 -23.03 10.84
N LEU A 42 1.15 -21.76 11.13
CA LEU A 42 -0.16 -21.30 11.60
C LEU A 42 -0.99 -20.62 10.51
N GLY A 43 -0.42 -20.39 9.32
CA GLY A 43 -1.11 -19.70 8.24
C GLY A 43 -1.62 -18.31 8.61
N ILE A 44 -0.93 -17.57 9.48
CA ILE A 44 -1.33 -16.22 9.87
C ILE A 44 -1.10 -15.27 8.67
N PRO A 45 -2.13 -14.53 8.20
CA PRO A 45 -1.98 -13.56 7.11
C PRO A 45 -1.10 -12.39 7.53
N MET A 46 -0.34 -11.81 6.60
CA MET A 46 0.30 -10.52 6.86
C MET A 46 -0.66 -9.36 6.63
N ILE A 47 -0.31 -8.21 7.19
CA ILE A 47 -0.84 -6.91 6.80
C ILE A 47 0.19 -6.18 5.93
N TYR A 48 -0.27 -5.47 4.91
CA TYR A 48 0.61 -4.74 3.99
C TYR A 48 0.41 -3.22 4.15
N GLY A 49 1.49 -2.52 4.48
CA GLY A 49 1.52 -1.08 4.67
C GLY A 49 1.96 -0.31 3.42
N ILE A 50 1.43 0.89 3.24
CA ILE A 50 1.88 1.84 2.21
C ILE A 50 1.56 3.26 2.63
N ASP A 51 2.44 4.21 2.30
CA ASP A 51 2.22 5.64 2.58
C ASP A 51 1.21 6.26 1.60
N ALA A 52 -0.09 6.03 1.79
CA ALA A 52 -1.16 6.59 0.97
C ALA A 52 -1.66 7.98 1.47
N VAL A 53 -0.74 8.91 1.67
CA VAL A 53 -0.98 10.19 2.41
C VAL A 53 -1.67 11.31 1.61
N ARG A 54 -1.87 11.15 0.30
CA ARG A 54 -2.65 12.07 -0.55
C ARG A 54 -3.23 11.31 -1.75
N GLY A 55 -3.93 10.22 -1.44
CA GLY A 55 -4.23 9.14 -2.39
C GLY A 55 -3.10 8.10 -2.43
N ARG A 56 -3.25 7.08 -3.27
CA ARG A 56 -2.25 6.00 -3.48
C ARG A 56 -1.04 6.50 -4.29
N ASN A 57 -0.33 7.47 -3.73
CA ASN A 57 0.65 8.31 -4.40
C ASN A 57 1.92 7.58 -4.89
N ASN A 58 2.19 6.36 -4.41
CA ASN A 58 3.23 5.48 -4.96
C ASN A 58 2.78 4.69 -6.22
N VAL A 59 1.48 4.62 -6.51
CA VAL A 59 0.93 3.84 -7.64
C VAL A 59 0.86 4.72 -8.87
N TYR A 60 1.41 4.24 -9.99
CA TYR A 60 1.41 4.98 -11.24
C TYR A 60 -0.01 5.27 -11.72
N LYS A 61 -0.25 6.52 -12.14
CA LYS A 61 -1.57 7.05 -12.57
C LYS A 61 -2.69 7.02 -11.51
N ALA A 62 -2.38 6.74 -10.25
CA ALA A 62 -3.37 6.93 -9.19
C ALA A 62 -3.71 8.42 -9.03
N THR A 63 -4.96 8.71 -8.65
CA THR A 63 -5.37 10.07 -8.30
C THR A 63 -4.51 10.58 -7.15
N VAL A 64 -3.94 11.77 -7.32
CA VAL A 64 -3.17 12.48 -6.30
C VAL A 64 -3.99 13.67 -5.84
N PHE A 65 -4.39 13.65 -4.57
CA PHE A 65 -5.15 14.72 -3.93
C PHE A 65 -4.23 15.86 -3.48
N PRO A 66 -4.77 17.06 -3.21
CA PRO A 66 -4.02 18.10 -2.49
C PRO A 66 -3.44 17.54 -1.19
N HIS A 67 -2.27 18.02 -0.79
CA HIS A 67 -1.75 17.72 0.55
C HIS A 67 -2.69 18.27 1.63
N ASN A 68 -2.60 17.72 2.85
CA ASN A 68 -3.46 18.06 3.98
C ASN A 68 -3.55 19.57 4.27
N VAL A 69 -2.48 20.34 4.06
CA VAL A 69 -2.52 21.81 4.20
C VAL A 69 -3.51 22.46 3.22
N GLY A 70 -3.56 21.99 1.98
CA GLY A 70 -4.52 22.44 0.97
C GLY A 70 -5.93 21.97 1.26
N LEU A 71 -6.11 20.74 1.75
CA LEU A 71 -7.41 20.25 2.20
C LEU A 71 -7.94 21.09 3.38
N GLY A 72 -7.08 21.39 4.36
CA GLY A 72 -7.43 22.28 5.48
C GLY A 72 -7.81 23.70 5.03
N ALA A 73 -7.20 24.19 3.95
CA ALA A 73 -7.55 25.48 3.35
C ALA A 73 -9.00 25.55 2.83
N THR A 74 -9.59 24.41 2.45
CA THR A 74 -10.97 24.36 1.92
C THR A 74 -12.04 24.61 2.98
N ARG A 75 -11.74 24.40 4.28
CA ARG A 75 -12.70 24.46 5.41
C ARG A 75 -13.90 23.52 5.28
N LEU A 76 -13.79 22.47 4.48
CA LEU A 76 -14.87 21.53 4.19
C LEU A 76 -14.49 20.14 4.67
N GLU A 77 -15.11 19.70 5.77
CA GLU A 77 -14.89 18.37 6.35
C GLU A 77 -15.30 17.24 5.39
N ALA A 78 -16.29 17.50 4.53
CA ALA A 78 -16.74 16.57 3.49
C ALA A 78 -15.63 16.17 2.49
N PHE A 79 -14.49 16.89 2.44
CA PHE A 79 -13.34 16.54 1.59
C PHE A 79 -12.25 15.72 2.31
N LEU A 80 -12.48 15.28 3.55
CA LEU A 80 -11.53 14.47 4.33
C LEU A 80 -11.85 12.96 4.34
N GLN A 81 -12.94 12.53 3.70
CA GLN A 81 -13.38 11.13 3.63
C GLN A 81 -13.07 10.48 2.28
#